data_AF-A0A2N3DX99-F1
#
_entry.id   AF-A0A2N3DX99-F1
#
_cell.length_a   1.000
_cell.length_b   1.000
_cell.length_c   1.000
_cell.angle_alpha   90.00
_cell.angle_beta   90.00
_cell.angle_gamma   90.00
#
_symmetry.space_group_name_H-M   'P 1'
#
loop_
_entity.id
_entity.type
_entity.pdbx_description
1 polymer ?
#
loop_
_entity_poly.entity_id
_entity_poly.type
_entity_poly.pdbx_seq_one_letter_code
_entity_poly.pdbx_strand_id
1 'polypeptide(L)'
;LQEQSGGFGAFLQMAHNWADFEQTKRSYELMARYVFPKFQELNVNREASLEWARTNRPAFMGQAMMAVGARVAQHIEKKGTENIRPEILDAMGLNKKPDAAQ
;
A
#
# COMPACT_ATOMS: atom_id res chain seq x y z
N LEU A 1 -20.99 32.27 -9.87
CA LEU A 1 -20.97 31.41 -11.07
C LEU A 1 -21.23 29.95 -10.73
N GLN A 2 -20.32 29.22 -10.06
CA GLN A 2 -20.52 27.78 -9.79
C GLN A 2 -21.74 27.46 -8.91
N GLU A 3 -21.93 28.19 -7.81
CA GLU A 3 -23.14 28.07 -6.96
C GLU A 3 -24.42 28.53 -7.67
N GLN A 4 -24.30 29.46 -8.61
CA GLN A 4 -25.44 29.98 -9.39
C GLN A 4 -25.83 29.08 -10.57
N SER A 5 -24.86 28.35 -11.15
CA SER A 5 -25.07 27.47 -12.29
C SER A 5 -25.30 26.01 -11.91
N GLY A 6 -25.16 25.65 -10.63
CA GLY A 6 -25.20 24.25 -10.17
C GLY A 6 -23.97 23.43 -10.57
N GLY A 7 -22.89 24.08 -11.00
CA GLY A 7 -21.66 23.43 -11.45
C GLY A 7 -21.64 23.02 -12.93
N PHE A 8 -20.67 22.18 -13.28
CA PHE A 8 -20.45 21.63 -14.61
C PHE A 8 -21.16 20.27 -14.72
N GLY A 9 -22.07 20.11 -15.68
CA GLY A 9 -22.87 18.89 -15.84
C GLY A 9 -22.12 17.77 -16.56
N ALA A 10 -22.01 17.88 -17.89
CA ALA A 10 -21.40 16.85 -18.72
C ALA A 10 -20.53 17.45 -19.84
N PHE A 11 -19.46 16.73 -20.19
CA PHE A 11 -18.63 17.03 -21.35
C PHE A 11 -19.01 16.11 -22.51
N LEU A 12 -19.44 16.70 -23.62
CA LEU A 12 -19.75 15.96 -24.85
C LEU A 12 -18.60 16.12 -25.83
N GLN A 13 -18.01 14.99 -26.24
CA GLN A 13 -16.93 14.99 -27.22
C GLN A 13 -17.49 14.87 -28.62
N MET A 14 -17.06 15.74 -29.54
CA MET A 14 -17.43 15.61 -30.95
C MET A 14 -16.60 14.50 -31.60
N ALA A 15 -17.26 13.40 -31.93
CA ALA A 15 -16.65 12.31 -32.70
C ALA A 15 -16.63 12.68 -34.19
N HIS A 16 -15.48 13.08 -34.70
CA HIS A 16 -15.31 13.38 -36.13
C HIS A 16 -14.58 12.22 -36.82
N ASN A 17 -15.14 11.70 -37.92
CA ASN A 17 -14.67 10.49 -38.60
C ASN A 17 -13.43 10.72 -39.50
N TRP A 18 -12.51 11.60 -39.08
CA TRP A 18 -11.28 11.87 -39.85
C TRP A 18 -10.15 10.94 -39.42
N ALA A 19 -10.04 10.56 -38.16
CA ALA A 19 -8.99 9.65 -37.72
C ALA A 19 -9.36 8.17 -37.97
N ASP A 20 -8.35 7.32 -38.15
CA ASP A 20 -8.53 5.87 -38.12
C ASP A 20 -9.21 5.44 -36.81
N PHE A 21 -10.00 4.37 -36.87
CA PHE A 21 -10.79 3.90 -35.72
C PHE A 21 -9.92 3.60 -34.50
N GLU A 22 -8.74 3.00 -34.70
CA GLU A 22 -7.82 2.68 -33.62
C GLU A 22 -7.22 3.94 -32.97
N GLN A 23 -6.97 5.00 -33.74
CA GLN A 23 -6.50 6.27 -33.18
C GLN A 23 -7.62 7.01 -32.43
N THR A 24 -8.85 6.90 -32.91
CA THR A 24 -10.03 7.45 -32.22
C THR A 24 -10.20 6.79 -30.85
N LYS A 25 -10.14 5.46 -30.78
CA LYS A 25 -10.17 4.73 -29.50
C LYS A 25 -9.04 5.14 -28.57
N ARG A 26 -7.81 5.23 -29.09
CA ARG A 26 -6.65 5.66 -28.31
C ARG A 26 -6.87 7.05 -27.72
N SER A 27 -7.44 7.99 -28.47
CA SER A 27 -7.78 9.32 -27.97
C SER A 27 -8.77 9.26 -26.79
N TYR A 28 -9.83 8.45 -26.91
CA TYR A 28 -10.80 8.25 -25.83
C TYR A 28 -10.19 7.60 -24.59
N GLU A 29 -9.30 6.62 -24.80
CA GLU A 29 -8.55 6.00 -23.72
C GLU A 29 -7.66 7.01 -22.98
N LEU A 30 -6.95 7.88 -23.70
CA LEU A 30 -6.11 8.91 -23.11
C LEU A 30 -6.95 9.91 -22.28
N MET A 31 -8.09 10.34 -22.80
CA MET A 31 -9.04 11.20 -22.06
C MET A 31 -9.49 10.52 -20.77
N ALA A 32 -9.91 9.26 -20.85
CA ALA A 32 -10.38 8.49 -19.70
C ALA A 32 -9.28 8.24 -18.66
N ARG A 33 -8.03 8.05 -19.07
CA ARG A 33 -6.90 7.78 -18.16
C ARG A 33 -6.34 9.04 -17.51
N TYR A 34 -6.22 10.13 -18.27
CA TYR A 34 -5.40 11.27 -17.84
C TYR A 34 -6.19 12.55 -17.58
N VAL A 35 -7.37 12.71 -18.20
CA VAL A 35 -8.16 13.94 -18.09
C VAL A 35 -9.27 13.75 -17.05
N PHE A 36 -10.22 12.85 -17.29
CA PHE A 36 -11.38 12.70 -16.42
C PHE A 36 -11.04 12.44 -14.94
N PRO A 37 -10.05 11.59 -14.59
CA PRO A 37 -9.72 11.34 -13.19
C PRO A 37 -9.17 12.57 -12.45
N LYS A 38 -8.62 13.56 -13.17
CA LYS A 38 -8.13 14.81 -12.58
C LYS A 38 -9.26 15.78 -12.27
N PHE A 39 -10.27 15.87 -13.13
CA PHE A 39 -11.42 16.78 -12.94
C PHE A 39 -12.52 16.20 -12.05
N GLN A 40 -12.63 14.86 -11.99
CA GLN A 40 -13.64 14.17 -11.18
C GLN A 40 -13.10 13.71 -9.82
N GLU A 41 -11.87 14.08 -9.48
CA GLU A 41 -11.25 13.77 -8.18
C GLU A 41 -11.21 12.27 -7.82
N LEU A 42 -11.29 11.37 -8.82
CA LEU A 42 -11.42 9.92 -8.64
C LEU A 42 -10.28 9.28 -7.82
N ASN A 43 -9.14 9.96 -7.73
CA ASN A 43 -7.94 9.46 -7.07
C ASN A 43 -7.55 10.20 -5.79
N VAL A 44 -8.29 11.24 -5.38
CA VAL A 44 -7.94 12.05 -4.21
C VAL A 44 -7.85 11.19 -2.95
N ASN A 45 -8.85 10.32 -2.72
CA ASN A 45 -8.85 9.42 -1.57
C ASN A 45 -7.73 8.38 -1.61
N ARG A 46 -7.34 7.93 -2.81
CA ARG A 46 -6.26 6.97 -3.00
C ARG A 46 -4.90 7.60 -2.69
N GLU A 47 -4.67 8.82 -3.18
CA GLU A 47 -3.46 9.59 -2.88
C GLU A 47 -3.34 9.89 -1.39
N ALA A 48 -4.43 10.33 -0.76
CA ALA A 48 -4.47 10.59 0.69
C ALA A 48 -4.20 9.33 1.51
N SER A 49 -4.82 8.20 1.14
CA SER A 49 -4.61 6.92 1.84
C SER A 49 -3.16 6.43 1.71
N LEU A 50 -2.58 6.56 0.51
CA LEU A 50 -1.20 6.18 0.27
C LEU A 50 -0.24 7.05 1.10
N GLU A 51 -0.47 8.35 1.13
CA GLU A 51 0.37 9.27 1.90
C GLU A 51 0.28 8.99 3.40
N TRP A 52 -0.92 8.76 3.92
CA TRP A 52 -1.11 8.38 5.32
C TRP A 52 -0.36 7.08 5.65
N ALA A 53 -0.47 6.05 4.81
CA ALA A 53 0.25 4.79 5.01
C ALA A 53 1.78 4.97 4.94
N ARG A 54 2.28 5.85 4.05
CA ARG A 54 3.71 6.15 3.93
C ARG A 54 4.24 6.86 5.17
N THR A 55 3.55 7.91 5.61
CA THR A 55 3.94 8.71 6.78
C THR A 55 3.92 7.87 8.06
N ASN A 56 2.93 7.00 8.23
CA ASN A 56 2.80 6.16 9.43
C ASN A 56 3.60 4.84 9.36
N ARG A 57 4.31 4.58 8.25
CA ARG A 57 5.06 3.33 8.06
C ARG A 57 6.02 3.01 9.21
N PRO A 58 6.80 3.94 9.77
CA PRO A 58 7.70 3.62 10.88
C PRO A 58 6.96 3.07 12.11
N ALA A 59 5.82 3.64 12.45
CA ALA A 59 4.99 3.16 13.56
C ALA A 59 4.43 1.76 13.28
N PHE A 60 3.87 1.53 12.08
CA PHE A 60 3.33 0.22 11.71
C PHE A 60 4.39 -0.87 11.67
N MET A 61 5.58 -0.56 11.13
CA MET A 61 6.68 -1.53 11.10
C MET A 61 7.19 -1.85 12.51
N GLY A 62 7.31 -0.85 13.39
CA GLY A 62 7.69 -1.06 14.78
C GLY A 62 6.69 -1.96 15.52
N GLN A 63 5.38 -1.68 15.39
CA GLN A 63 4.33 -2.50 15.98
C GLN A 63 4.31 -3.92 15.41
N ALA A 64 4.51 -4.07 14.09
CA ALA A 64 4.58 -5.38 13.44
C ALA A 64 5.77 -6.21 13.96
N MET A 65 6.96 -5.60 14.08
CA MET A 65 8.13 -6.27 14.64
C MET A 65 7.90 -6.72 16.09
N MET A 66 7.33 -5.84 16.92
CA MET A 66 6.98 -6.17 18.31
C MET A 66 5.98 -7.33 18.39
N ALA A 67 4.95 -7.31 17.56
CA ALA A 67 3.95 -8.38 17.52
C ALA A 67 4.58 -9.71 17.11
N VAL A 68 5.44 -9.72 16.09
CA VAL A 68 6.16 -10.93 15.66
C VAL A 68 7.05 -11.45 16.80
N GLY A 69 7.83 -10.57 17.44
CA GLY A 69 8.68 -10.94 18.57
C GLY A 69 7.89 -11.59 19.71
N ALA A 70 6.78 -10.98 20.11
CA ALA A 70 5.90 -11.52 21.16
C ALA A 70 5.32 -12.90 20.79
N ARG A 71 4.94 -13.11 19.53
CA ARG A 71 4.41 -14.40 19.07
C ARG A 71 5.47 -15.49 19.02
N VAL A 72 6.72 -15.16 18.65
CA VAL A 72 7.83 -16.11 18.71
C VAL A 72 8.15 -16.48 20.16
N ALA A 73 8.20 -15.52 21.08
CA ALA A 73 8.41 -15.79 22.51
C ALA A 73 7.35 -16.75 23.08
N GLN A 74 6.05 -16.50 22.79
CA GLN A 74 4.96 -17.39 23.17
C GLN A 74 5.08 -18.79 22.57
N HIS A 75 5.66 -18.91 21.37
CA HIS A 75 5.86 -20.20 20.72
C HIS A 75 6.98 -21.01 21.40
N ILE A 76 8.09 -20.36 21.74
CA ILE A 76 9.21 -20.95 22.49
C ILE A 76 8.71 -21.50 23.83
N GLU A 77 7.91 -20.72 24.56
CA GLU A 77 7.37 -21.13 25.86
C GLU A 77 6.48 -22.38 25.76
N LYS A 78 5.65 -22.48 24.71
CA LYS A 78 4.68 -23.57 24.55
C LYS A 78 5.25 -24.83 23.92
N LYS A 79 6.21 -24.70 23.00
CA LYS A 79 6.68 -25.82 22.15
C LYS A 79 8.20 -26.06 22.22
N GLY A 80 8.93 -25.29 23.00
CA GLY A 80 10.39 -25.35 23.04
C GLY A 80 11.03 -24.78 21.77
N THR A 81 12.36 -24.89 21.68
CA THR A 81 13.18 -24.30 20.60
C THR A 81 13.40 -25.23 19.40
N GLU A 82 12.89 -26.46 19.45
CA GLU A 82 13.22 -27.53 18.49
C GLU A 82 12.82 -27.23 17.04
N ASN A 83 11.73 -26.47 16.83
CA ASN A 83 11.19 -26.16 15.50
C ASN A 83 11.46 -24.71 15.06
N ILE A 84 12.41 -24.04 15.70
CA ILE A 84 12.71 -22.63 15.42
C ILE A 84 13.96 -22.55 14.57
N ARG A 85 13.87 -21.76 13.49
CA ARG A 85 15.01 -21.50 12.61
C ARG A 85 16.19 -20.89 13.38
N PRO A 86 17.44 -21.35 13.15
CA PRO A 86 18.61 -20.91 13.92
C PRO A 86 18.81 -19.40 13.92
N GLU A 87 18.52 -18.73 12.80
CA GLU A 87 18.72 -17.29 12.63
C GLU A 87 17.80 -16.47 13.54
N ILE A 88 16.63 -17.00 13.90
CA ILE A 88 15.68 -16.34 14.80
C ILE A 88 16.12 -16.52 16.27
N LEU A 89 16.73 -17.66 16.61
CA LEU A 89 17.28 -17.92 17.93
C LEU A 89 18.48 -17.01 18.22
N ASP A 90 19.33 -16.78 17.20
CA ASP A 90 20.44 -15.82 17.26
C ASP A 90 19.96 -14.38 17.44
N ALA A 91 18.96 -13.96 16.65
CA ALA A 91 18.38 -12.62 16.75
C ALA A 91 17.69 -12.35 18.11
N MET A 92 17.28 -13.40 18.82
CA MET A 92 16.69 -13.31 20.16
C MET A 92 17.70 -13.51 21.30
N GLY A 93 18.99 -13.75 20.99
CA GLY A 93 20.04 -13.90 22.00
C GLY A 93 19.94 -15.17 22.84
N LEU A 94 19.23 -16.20 22.36
CA LEU A 94 19.03 -17.46 23.07
C LEU A 94 20.17 -18.47 22.86
N ASN A 95 21.14 -18.15 21.99
CA ASN A 95 22.38 -18.90 21.83
C ASN A 95 23.45 -18.42 22.83
N LYS A 96 23.23 -18.65 24.13
CA LYS A 96 24.35 -18.81 25.06
C LYS A 96 24.53 -20.29 25.34
N LYS A 97 25.60 -20.88 24.80
CA LYS A 97 26.17 -22.10 25.38
C LYS A 97 26.44 -21.79 26.87
N PRO A 98 26.13 -22.69 27.81
CA PRO A 98 26.61 -22.53 29.17
C PRO A 98 28.14 -22.54 29.10
N ASP A 99 28.76 -21.42 29.46
CA ASP A 99 30.19 -21.42 29.76
C ASP A 99 30.43 -22.48 30.84
N ALA A 100 31.46 -23.28 30.59
CA ALA A 100 31.84 -24.43 31.37
C ALA A 100 31.84 -24.13 32.87
N ALA A 101 31.19 -25.02 33.62
CA ALA A 101 31.42 -25.16 35.05
C ALA A 101 32.94 -25.31 35.31
N GLN A 102 33.48 -24.45 36.17
CA GLN A 102 34.55 -24.80 37.09
C GLN A 102 33.89 -25.23 38.41
#